data_AF-A0A2J6QJI8-F1
#
_entry.id   AF-A0A2J6QJI8-F1
#
_cell.length_a   1.000
_cell.length_b   1.000
_cell.length_c   1.000
_cell.angle_alpha   90.00
_cell.angle_beta   90.00
_cell.angle_gamma   90.00
#
_symmetry.space_group_name_H-M   'P 1'
#
loop_
_entity.id
_entity.type
_entity.pdbx_description
1 polymer ?
#
loop_
_entity_poly.entity_id
_entity_poly.type
_entity_poly.pdbx_seq_one_letter_code
_entity_poly.pdbx_strand_id
1 'polypeptide(L)'
;MARSAQSAKKGRQLVWDEQVFVDHAGRQGTRLRSYFSDPDTQPEASEQESPFSFQIYSTKSLEGDIRNLVKYFGGDTISDGSFRPAWEIYGVQPDIFDSVDHQKREIFHRKQLPDDTSSLPPIPKVARDPFSDTRRLEDEPEMAKSVGVETDEIVVLPEKLEMVARRIQNVSIMKNTLASMYVMSKLEDGSWDNAMDEDEGQLPKESEAEVLSKQPGPSLPRDLELASEPGDAVTIVSKSRPAERNLRYIIWVPFLPAATAAASTALKKVATSFSSTLISHLLPGLTIHLEFHIPSSPTLSAIITQHRSLLASRPGFAVGALHTLPNGVQSERFSPSTRNEDQTFFPPRERYETFAVVLDKERFWEEQGVLLVMCNGGRFKEISHGENAVVDERKWDFDAALVLRSAGEREVARRLAMLVLSESQTRKKGMEAM
;
A
#
# COMPACT_ATOMS: atom_id res chain seq x y z
N MET A 1 -25.68 -59.13 -34.20
CA MET A 1 -25.23 -57.73 -34.01
C MET A 1 -24.72 -57.59 -32.58
N ALA A 2 -23.40 -57.62 -32.39
CA ALA A 2 -22.77 -57.42 -31.09
C ALA A 2 -22.67 -55.92 -30.81
N ARG A 3 -23.20 -55.45 -29.67
CA ARG A 3 -23.00 -54.07 -29.22
C ARG A 3 -21.57 -53.92 -28.71
N SER A 4 -20.80 -53.03 -29.31
CA SER A 4 -19.50 -52.61 -28.79
C SER A 4 -19.70 -51.96 -27.42
N ALA A 5 -19.08 -52.53 -26.39
CA ALA A 5 -18.98 -51.87 -25.09
C ALA A 5 -18.18 -50.57 -25.28
N GLN A 6 -18.85 -49.42 -25.13
CA GLN A 6 -18.16 -48.16 -24.87
C GLN A 6 -17.52 -48.30 -23.48
N SER A 7 -16.23 -48.59 -23.44
CA SER A 7 -15.41 -48.35 -22.26
C SER A 7 -15.43 -46.83 -22.02
N ALA A 8 -16.13 -46.42 -20.96
CA ALA A 8 -16.01 -45.06 -20.45
C ALA A 8 -14.52 -44.79 -20.22
N LYS A 9 -13.97 -43.76 -20.88
CA LYS A 9 -12.62 -43.29 -20.58
C LYS A 9 -12.55 -43.05 -19.06
N LYS A 10 -11.58 -43.66 -18.38
CA LYS A 10 -11.28 -43.32 -16.98
C LYS A 10 -11.12 -41.80 -16.94
N GLY A 11 -11.89 -41.12 -16.09
CA GLY A 11 -11.78 -39.67 -15.95
C GLY A 11 -10.37 -39.30 -15.51
N ARG A 12 -9.83 -38.19 -16.04
CA ARG A 12 -8.55 -37.65 -15.58
C ARG A 12 -8.62 -37.39 -14.06
N GLN A 13 -7.56 -37.73 -13.35
CA GLN A 13 -7.48 -37.52 -11.90
C GLN A 13 -6.73 -36.22 -11.59
N LEU A 14 -7.22 -35.45 -10.63
CA LEU A 14 -6.50 -34.31 -10.09
C LEU A 14 -5.33 -34.80 -9.23
N VAL A 15 -4.11 -34.43 -9.62
CA VAL A 15 -2.86 -34.72 -8.91
C VAL A 15 -2.34 -33.42 -8.28
N TRP A 16 -1.78 -33.53 -7.09
CA TRP A 16 -1.15 -32.43 -6.37
C TRP A 16 0.37 -32.62 -6.36
N ASP A 17 1.10 -31.58 -6.74
CA ASP A 17 2.56 -31.49 -6.64
C ASP A 17 2.92 -30.47 -5.56
N GLU A 18 3.71 -30.90 -4.59
CA GLU A 18 4.09 -30.12 -3.41
C GLU A 18 5.61 -30.03 -3.34
N GLN A 19 6.14 -28.81 -3.44
CA GLN A 19 7.58 -28.54 -3.35
C GLN A 19 7.84 -27.59 -2.19
N VAL A 20 8.79 -27.96 -1.33
CA VAL A 20 9.31 -27.07 -0.29
C VAL A 20 10.40 -26.18 -0.90
N PHE A 21 10.40 -24.89 -0.54
CA PHE A 21 11.43 -23.94 -0.94
C PHE A 21 11.88 -23.07 0.25
N VAL A 22 12.97 -22.33 0.05
CA VAL A 22 13.51 -21.37 1.02
C VAL A 22 13.30 -19.96 0.48
N ASP A 23 12.68 -19.09 1.28
CA ASP A 23 12.43 -17.68 0.93
C ASP A 23 13.71 -16.82 1.09
N HIS A 24 13.64 -15.55 0.68
CA HIS A 24 14.77 -14.61 0.84
C HIS A 24 15.27 -14.43 2.28
N ALA A 25 14.45 -14.76 3.28
CA ALA A 25 14.78 -14.65 4.70
C ALA A 25 15.31 -15.97 5.27
N GLY A 26 15.54 -16.99 4.44
CA GLY A 26 15.99 -18.31 4.88
C GLY A 26 14.89 -19.15 5.53
N ARG A 27 13.61 -18.74 5.44
CA ARG A 27 12.47 -19.45 6.02
C ARG A 27 11.88 -20.40 5.00
N GLN A 28 11.29 -21.48 5.51
CA GLN A 28 10.64 -22.48 4.68
C GLN A 28 9.29 -21.96 4.15
N GLY A 29 9.09 -22.09 2.84
CA GLY A 29 7.81 -21.93 2.16
C GLY A 29 7.37 -23.22 1.46
N THR A 30 6.09 -23.30 1.11
CA THR A 30 5.52 -24.45 0.38
C THR A 30 4.91 -23.96 -0.91
N ARG A 31 5.33 -24.54 -2.04
CA ARG A 31 4.65 -24.37 -3.32
C ARG A 31 3.73 -25.55 -3.58
N LEU A 32 2.48 -25.27 -3.90
CA LEU A 32 1.47 -26.26 -4.26
C LEU A 32 0.98 -26.03 -5.70
N ARG A 33 0.92 -27.09 -6.49
CA ARG A 33 0.39 -27.10 -7.86
C ARG A 33 -0.62 -28.22 -8.02
N SER A 34 -1.57 -28.04 -8.93
CA SER A 34 -2.52 -29.09 -9.29
C SER A 34 -2.66 -29.22 -10.79
N TYR A 35 -2.66 -30.45 -11.29
CA TYR A 35 -2.86 -30.76 -12.70
C TYR A 35 -3.66 -32.06 -12.85
N PHE A 36 -4.27 -32.24 -14.02
CA PHE A 36 -5.03 -33.45 -14.33
C PHE A 36 -4.12 -34.46 -15.04
N SER A 37 -3.89 -35.62 -14.43
CA SER A 37 -3.15 -36.73 -15.05
C SER A 37 -4.09 -37.84 -15.49
N ASP A 38 -3.79 -38.46 -16.64
CA ASP A 38 -4.30 -39.81 -16.91
C ASP A 38 -3.49 -40.79 -16.03
N PRO A 39 -4.13 -41.74 -15.32
CA PRO A 39 -3.40 -42.74 -14.55
C PRO A 39 -2.41 -43.58 -15.38
N ASP A 40 -2.62 -43.69 -16.69
CA ASP A 40 -1.85 -44.58 -17.57
C ASP A 40 -0.83 -43.83 -18.46
N THR A 41 -0.71 -42.50 -18.34
CA THR A 41 0.19 -41.67 -19.17
C THR A 41 0.97 -40.67 -18.31
N GLN A 42 2.29 -40.53 -18.55
CA GLN A 42 3.04 -39.43 -17.92
C GLN A 42 2.53 -38.08 -18.43
N PRO A 43 2.32 -37.08 -17.56
CA PRO A 43 1.88 -35.77 -17.98
C PRO A 43 2.95 -35.12 -18.85
N GLU A 44 2.56 -34.49 -19.96
CA GLU A 44 3.48 -33.70 -20.78
C GLU A 44 4.09 -32.56 -19.95
N ALA A 45 5.33 -32.15 -20.24
CA ALA A 45 6.02 -31.09 -19.49
C ALA A 45 5.22 -29.77 -19.49
N SER A 46 4.54 -29.46 -20.59
CA SER A 46 3.63 -28.32 -20.74
C SER A 46 2.39 -28.39 -19.83
N GLU A 47 1.96 -29.59 -19.42
CA GLU A 47 0.85 -29.76 -18.47
C GLU A 47 1.31 -29.63 -17.00
N GLN A 48 2.62 -29.65 -16.76
CA GLN A 48 3.26 -29.53 -15.45
C GLN A 48 3.73 -28.11 -15.13
N GLU A 49 3.86 -27.25 -16.14
CA GLU A 49 4.28 -25.86 -15.97
C GLU A 49 3.10 -24.95 -15.58
N SER A 50 3.25 -24.27 -14.44
CA SER A 50 2.35 -23.20 -14.05
C SER A 50 2.92 -21.88 -14.55
N PRO A 51 2.12 -21.06 -15.26
CA PRO A 51 2.64 -19.82 -15.85
C PRO A 51 3.07 -18.79 -14.81
N PHE A 52 2.49 -18.84 -13.60
CA PHE A 52 2.86 -18.00 -12.47
C PHE A 52 2.35 -18.61 -11.15
N SER A 53 2.78 -18.01 -10.04
CA SER A 53 2.38 -18.37 -8.67
C SER A 53 1.57 -17.27 -7.97
N PHE A 54 0.40 -17.60 -7.41
CA PHE A 54 -0.23 -16.73 -6.39
C PHE A 54 0.46 -16.91 -5.04
N GLN A 55 0.85 -15.81 -4.43
CA GLN A 55 1.50 -15.82 -3.12
C GLN A 55 0.46 -15.65 -2.00
N ILE A 56 0.51 -16.55 -1.02
CA ILE A 56 -0.34 -16.57 0.16
C ILE A 56 0.52 -16.26 1.38
N TYR A 57 0.21 -15.13 2.01
CA TYR A 57 0.74 -14.72 3.30
C TYR A 57 -0.34 -14.89 4.36
N SER A 58 0.07 -15.29 5.56
CA SER A 58 -0.85 -15.47 6.67
C SER A 58 -0.30 -14.86 7.95
N THR A 59 -1.17 -14.30 8.76
CA THR A 59 -0.86 -13.86 10.13
C THR A 59 -1.18 -14.93 11.18
N LYS A 60 -1.66 -16.10 10.74
CA LYS A 60 -1.96 -17.28 11.56
C LYS A 60 -1.26 -18.52 10.99
N SER A 61 -0.93 -19.48 11.83
CA SER A 61 -0.41 -20.77 11.35
C SER A 61 -1.46 -21.47 10.47
N LEU A 62 -1.00 -22.06 9.36
CA LEU A 62 -1.82 -22.78 8.37
C LEU A 62 -1.58 -24.30 8.39
N GLU A 63 -0.97 -24.83 9.45
CA GLU A 63 -0.61 -26.25 9.57
C GLU A 63 -1.79 -27.19 9.25
N GLY A 64 -1.58 -28.09 8.27
CA GLY A 64 -2.55 -29.12 7.89
C GLY A 64 -3.64 -28.69 6.89
N ASP A 65 -3.86 -27.40 6.66
CA ASP A 65 -5.00 -26.88 5.89
C ASP A 65 -4.67 -26.35 4.49
N ILE A 66 -3.40 -26.43 4.06
CA ILE A 66 -2.91 -25.79 2.81
C ILE A 66 -3.70 -26.25 1.57
N ARG A 67 -3.96 -27.56 1.42
CA ARG A 67 -4.71 -28.08 0.26
C ARG A 67 -6.18 -27.67 0.28
N ASN A 68 -6.79 -27.61 1.46
CA ASN A 68 -8.17 -27.16 1.62
C ASN A 68 -8.29 -25.67 1.32
N LEU A 69 -7.31 -24.88 1.75
CA LEU A 69 -7.20 -23.45 1.46
C LEU A 69 -7.08 -23.19 -0.05
N VAL A 70 -6.20 -23.92 -0.74
CA VAL A 70 -6.05 -23.79 -2.20
C VAL A 70 -7.31 -24.25 -2.95
N LYS A 71 -7.94 -25.35 -2.52
CA LYS A 71 -9.26 -25.75 -3.05
C LYS A 71 -10.33 -24.71 -2.77
N TYR A 72 -10.27 -24.02 -1.65
CA TYR A 72 -11.22 -22.97 -1.32
C TYR A 72 -11.07 -21.78 -2.28
N PHE A 73 -9.84 -21.35 -2.56
CA PHE A 73 -9.56 -20.24 -3.49
C PHE A 73 -9.78 -20.61 -4.96
N GLY A 74 -9.30 -21.77 -5.40
CA GLY A 74 -9.35 -22.19 -6.82
C GLY A 74 -10.47 -23.16 -7.19
N GLY A 75 -11.32 -23.59 -6.25
CA GLY A 75 -12.20 -24.75 -6.44
C GLY A 75 -13.18 -24.66 -7.60
N ASP A 76 -13.71 -23.47 -7.87
CA ASP A 76 -14.70 -23.27 -8.94
C ASP A 76 -14.03 -23.21 -10.33
N THR A 77 -12.78 -22.71 -10.40
CA THR A 77 -12.03 -22.49 -11.63
C THR A 77 -11.07 -23.63 -12.01
N ILE A 78 -10.60 -24.43 -11.05
CA ILE A 78 -9.76 -25.61 -11.32
C ILE A 78 -10.55 -26.69 -12.10
N SER A 79 -11.89 -26.67 -12.03
CA SER A 79 -12.76 -27.74 -12.53
C SER A 79 -12.79 -27.91 -14.06
N ASP A 80 -12.56 -26.85 -14.84
CA ASP A 80 -12.53 -26.89 -16.31
C ASP A 80 -11.12 -27.08 -16.89
N GLY A 81 -10.10 -27.10 -16.02
CA GLY A 81 -8.70 -27.28 -16.38
C GLY A 81 -8.04 -26.08 -17.06
N SER A 82 -8.72 -24.93 -17.19
CA SER A 82 -8.18 -23.70 -17.80
C SER A 82 -7.40 -22.83 -16.82
N PHE A 83 -7.73 -22.90 -15.52
CA PHE A 83 -7.08 -22.15 -14.46
C PHE A 83 -6.15 -23.05 -13.65
N ARG A 84 -4.83 -22.91 -13.84
CA ARG A 84 -3.81 -23.74 -13.17
C ARG A 84 -2.62 -22.93 -12.62
N PRO A 85 -2.87 -21.93 -11.74
CA PRO A 85 -1.77 -21.25 -11.08
C PRO A 85 -1.04 -22.20 -10.12
N ALA A 86 0.23 -21.89 -9.86
CA ALA A 86 0.89 -22.37 -8.67
C ALA A 86 0.47 -21.52 -7.46
N TRP A 87 0.61 -22.07 -6.26
CA TRP A 87 0.33 -21.38 -5.01
C TRP A 87 1.58 -21.43 -4.15
N GLU A 88 2.11 -20.28 -3.76
CA GLU A 88 3.25 -20.16 -2.88
C GLU A 88 2.77 -19.73 -1.50
N ILE A 89 2.87 -20.61 -0.52
CA ILE A 89 2.44 -20.38 0.85
C ILE A 89 3.67 -20.09 1.69
N TYR A 90 3.71 -18.88 2.25
CA TYR A 90 4.80 -18.42 3.10
C TYR A 90 4.49 -18.65 4.58
N GLY A 91 5.55 -18.61 5.39
CA GLY A 91 5.44 -18.64 6.84
C GLY A 91 4.63 -17.47 7.40
N VAL A 92 4.31 -17.55 8.70
CA VAL A 92 3.51 -16.55 9.40
C VAL A 92 4.20 -15.19 9.40
N GLN A 93 3.47 -14.15 9.03
CA GLN A 93 3.89 -12.74 9.10
C GLN A 93 3.20 -12.04 10.28
N PRO A 94 3.81 -11.05 10.92
CA PRO A 94 3.21 -10.37 12.07
C PRO A 94 1.95 -9.57 11.69
N ASP A 95 1.94 -8.91 10.53
CA ASP A 95 0.78 -8.17 10.00
C ASP A 95 0.76 -8.04 8.47
N ILE A 96 -0.19 -7.26 7.96
CA ILE A 96 -0.38 -7.02 6.51
C ILE A 96 0.77 -6.24 5.87
N PHE A 97 1.40 -5.32 6.59
CA PHE A 97 2.51 -4.51 6.07
C PHE A 97 3.77 -5.36 5.98
N ASP A 98 4.01 -6.21 6.98
CA ASP A 98 5.11 -7.18 6.92
C ASP A 98 4.92 -8.21 5.80
N SER A 99 3.66 -8.56 5.49
CA SER A 99 3.36 -9.43 4.35
C SER A 99 3.74 -8.79 3.02
N VAL A 100 3.45 -7.49 2.84
CA VAL A 100 3.81 -6.74 1.63
C VAL A 100 5.32 -6.49 1.56
N ASP A 101 5.98 -6.14 2.68
CA ASP A 101 7.43 -5.97 2.72
C ASP A 101 8.16 -7.27 2.38
N HIS A 102 7.66 -8.39 2.91
CA HIS A 102 8.19 -9.71 2.56
C HIS A 102 8.04 -10.02 1.09
N GLN A 103 6.85 -9.77 0.51
CA GLN A 103 6.61 -9.93 -0.93
C GLN A 103 7.60 -9.13 -1.77
N LYS A 104 7.79 -7.85 -1.47
CA LYS A 104 8.73 -6.99 -2.21
C LYS A 104 10.16 -7.51 -2.16
N ARG A 105 10.63 -7.89 -0.97
CA ARG A 105 11.98 -8.46 -0.79
C ARG A 105 12.14 -9.80 -1.48
N GLU A 106 11.10 -10.62 -1.50
CA GLU A 106 11.10 -11.90 -2.19
C GLU A 106 11.19 -11.72 -3.70
N ILE A 107 10.40 -10.81 -4.28
CA ILE A 107 10.47 -10.43 -5.69
C ILE A 107 11.88 -9.95 -6.03
N PHE A 108 12.42 -9.02 -5.23
CA PHE A 108 13.77 -8.48 -5.42
C PHE A 108 14.85 -9.56 -5.33
N HIS A 109 14.77 -10.46 -4.35
CA HIS A 109 15.70 -11.59 -4.20
C HIS A 109 15.66 -12.51 -5.43
N ARG A 110 14.47 -12.84 -5.93
CA ARG A 110 14.34 -13.70 -7.12
C ARG A 110 14.94 -13.08 -8.38
N LYS A 111 14.84 -11.76 -8.55
CA LYS A 111 15.48 -11.05 -9.68
C LYS A 111 17.01 -11.13 -9.65
N GLN A 112 17.62 -11.42 -8.51
CA GLN A 112 19.07 -11.60 -8.38
C GLN A 112 19.52 -13.04 -8.62
N LEU A 113 18.59 -14.00 -8.66
CA LEU A 113 18.91 -15.39 -8.93
C LEU A 113 19.09 -15.59 -10.45
N PRO A 114 20.09 -16.39 -10.89
CA PRO A 114 20.17 -16.83 -12.28
C PRO A 114 18.88 -17.51 -12.76
N ASP A 115 18.46 -17.25 -14.00
CA ASP A 115 17.21 -17.80 -14.57
C ASP A 115 17.07 -19.32 -14.39
N ASP A 116 18.16 -20.08 -14.53
CA ASP A 116 18.19 -21.54 -14.37
C ASP A 116 18.08 -22.04 -12.91
N THR A 117 18.15 -21.14 -11.91
CA THR A 117 18.10 -21.49 -10.48
C THR A 117 16.74 -21.23 -9.83
N SER A 118 15.89 -20.44 -10.47
CA SER A 118 14.53 -20.19 -10.00
C SER A 118 13.64 -21.38 -10.33
N SER A 119 13.63 -22.41 -9.46
CA SER A 119 12.66 -23.51 -9.57
C SER A 119 11.20 -23.07 -9.35
N LEU A 120 10.98 -21.80 -9.01
CA LEU A 120 9.68 -21.21 -8.72
C LEU A 120 9.16 -20.43 -9.94
N PRO A 121 7.86 -20.58 -10.27
CA PRO A 121 7.23 -19.77 -11.31
C PRO A 121 7.32 -18.27 -11.01
N PRO A 122 7.21 -17.41 -12.04
CA PRO A 122 7.16 -15.97 -11.83
C PRO A 122 5.91 -15.57 -11.04
N ILE A 123 5.93 -14.35 -10.50
CA ILE A 123 4.82 -13.79 -9.69
C ILE A 123 3.96 -12.93 -10.63
N PRO A 124 2.62 -13.09 -10.64
CA PRO A 124 1.77 -12.31 -11.52
C PRO A 124 1.83 -10.83 -11.13
N LYS A 125 1.78 -9.94 -12.13
CA LYS A 125 1.54 -8.51 -11.87
C LYS A 125 0.17 -8.36 -11.21
N VAL A 126 0.04 -7.43 -10.26
CA VAL A 126 -1.23 -7.18 -9.54
C VAL A 126 -2.36 -6.95 -10.55
N ALA A 127 -3.56 -7.44 -10.21
CA ALA A 127 -4.74 -7.39 -11.08
C ALA A 127 -4.90 -6.02 -11.75
N ARG A 128 -5.03 -6.04 -13.07
CA ARG A 128 -5.75 -5.00 -13.80
C ARG A 128 -7.15 -4.97 -13.20
N ASP A 129 -7.43 -4.02 -12.31
CA ASP A 129 -8.80 -3.78 -11.85
C ASP A 129 -9.57 -3.38 -13.11
N PRO A 130 -10.58 -4.15 -13.57
CA PRO A 130 -11.30 -3.83 -14.80
C PRO A 130 -12.11 -2.52 -14.68
N PHE A 131 -12.27 -2.00 -13.46
CA PHE A 131 -12.82 -0.66 -13.20
C PHE A 131 -11.74 0.42 -13.06
N SER A 132 -10.49 0.07 -13.37
CA SER A 132 -9.32 0.94 -13.26
C SER A 132 -8.49 1.01 -14.53
N ASP A 133 -9.05 0.65 -15.68
CA ASP A 133 -8.38 0.88 -16.97
C ASP A 133 -8.07 2.37 -17.21
N THR A 134 -8.77 3.30 -16.55
CA THR A 134 -8.34 4.71 -16.49
C THR A 134 -7.08 4.93 -15.66
N ARG A 135 -6.87 4.16 -14.57
CA ARG A 135 -5.70 4.29 -13.68
C ARG A 135 -4.38 3.88 -14.34
N ARG A 136 -4.41 3.09 -15.41
CA ARG A 136 -3.18 2.56 -16.03
C ARG A 136 -2.61 3.48 -17.12
N LEU A 137 -3.45 4.21 -17.85
CA LEU A 137 -3.01 5.29 -18.74
C LEU A 137 -2.34 6.43 -17.94
N GLU A 138 -2.71 6.57 -16.68
CA GLU A 138 -2.21 7.60 -15.74
C GLU A 138 -0.83 7.24 -15.13
N ASP A 139 -0.52 5.96 -14.94
CA ASP A 139 0.72 5.46 -14.30
C ASP A 139 1.79 4.96 -15.30
N GLU A 140 1.42 4.64 -16.55
CA GLU A 140 2.32 4.11 -17.59
C GLU A 140 2.22 4.94 -18.89
N PRO A 141 2.97 6.06 -19.03
CA PRO A 141 2.83 6.99 -20.16
C PRO A 141 3.17 6.37 -21.53
N GLU A 142 3.99 5.32 -21.56
CA GLU A 142 4.29 4.56 -22.79
C GLU A 142 3.08 3.73 -23.26
N MET A 143 2.28 3.20 -22.32
CA MET A 143 1.03 2.52 -22.65
C MET A 143 0.01 3.53 -23.19
N ALA A 144 -0.10 4.71 -22.57
CA ALA A 144 -0.99 5.78 -23.05
C ALA A 144 -0.69 6.22 -24.49
N LYS A 145 0.60 6.35 -24.83
CA LYS A 145 1.05 6.60 -26.22
C LYS A 145 0.64 5.49 -27.17
N SER A 146 0.72 4.23 -26.74
CA SER A 146 0.37 3.07 -27.59
C SER A 146 -1.12 3.01 -27.94
N VAL A 147 -1.99 3.62 -27.12
CA VAL A 147 -3.45 3.72 -27.37
C VAL A 147 -3.87 5.06 -27.98
N GLY A 148 -2.91 5.93 -28.34
CA GLY A 148 -3.16 7.19 -29.03
C GLY A 148 -3.64 8.34 -28.15
N VAL A 149 -3.42 8.27 -26.82
CA VAL A 149 -3.70 9.38 -25.90
C VAL A 149 -2.51 10.34 -25.92
N GLU A 150 -2.72 11.61 -26.26
CA GLU A 150 -1.66 12.62 -26.18
C GLU A 150 -1.27 12.85 -24.71
N THR A 151 0.03 12.97 -24.43
CA THR A 151 0.59 13.08 -23.06
C THR A 151 0.03 14.26 -22.26
N ASP A 152 -0.44 15.28 -22.96
CA ASP A 152 -0.97 16.51 -22.38
C ASP A 152 -2.43 16.36 -21.91
N GLU A 153 -3.11 15.28 -22.32
CA GLU A 153 -4.46 14.89 -21.86
C GLU A 153 -4.42 13.89 -20.69
N ILE A 154 -3.24 13.38 -20.32
CA ILE A 154 -3.09 12.47 -19.18
C ILE A 154 -3.22 13.28 -17.89
N VAL A 155 -4.33 13.07 -17.18
CA VAL A 155 -4.55 13.66 -15.87
C VAL A 155 -3.50 13.10 -14.91
N VAL A 156 -2.48 13.89 -14.58
CA VAL A 156 -1.52 13.54 -13.54
C VAL A 156 -2.27 13.44 -12.22
N LEU A 157 -2.39 12.21 -11.70
CA LEU A 157 -3.01 11.98 -10.41
C LEU A 157 -2.18 12.65 -9.31
N PRO A 158 -2.82 13.25 -8.30
CA PRO A 158 -2.10 13.87 -7.19
C PRO A 158 -1.32 12.85 -6.36
N GLU A 159 -1.72 11.57 -6.42
CA GLU A 159 -1.19 10.48 -5.62
C GLU A 159 -1.24 9.15 -6.39
N LYS A 160 -0.15 8.39 -6.38
CA LYS A 160 -0.06 7.00 -6.89
C LYS A 160 -0.43 6.00 -5.80
N LEU A 161 -1.12 4.92 -6.15
CA LEU A 161 -1.47 3.85 -5.22
C LEU A 161 -0.27 2.93 -5.01
N GLU A 162 0.25 2.85 -3.78
CA GLU A 162 1.36 1.94 -3.43
C GLU A 162 0.86 0.63 -2.83
N MET A 163 -0.18 0.69 -2.01
CA MET A 163 -0.74 -0.49 -1.34
C MET A 163 -2.20 -0.25 -0.98
N VAL A 164 -3.03 -1.25 -1.22
CA VAL A 164 -4.37 -1.35 -0.64
C VAL A 164 -4.54 -2.72 0.02
N ALA A 165 -4.93 -2.73 1.29
CA ALA A 165 -5.33 -3.94 1.97
C ALA A 165 -6.83 -3.91 2.19
N ARG A 166 -7.57 -4.81 1.54
CA ARG A 166 -9.02 -4.90 1.67
C ARG A 166 -9.40 -6.03 2.61
N ARG A 167 -10.32 -5.75 3.53
CA ARG A 167 -11.06 -6.81 4.20
C ARG A 167 -12.11 -7.32 3.22
N ILE A 168 -12.05 -8.61 2.89
CA ILE A 168 -13.03 -9.25 2.02
C ILE A 168 -13.87 -10.21 2.86
N GLN A 169 -15.18 -9.97 2.91
CA GLN A 169 -16.17 -10.89 3.47
C GLN A 169 -16.89 -11.65 2.35
N ASN A 170 -17.11 -11.01 1.20
CA ASN A 170 -17.67 -11.68 0.04
C ASN A 170 -16.57 -12.40 -0.76
N VAL A 171 -16.33 -13.65 -0.38
CA VAL A 171 -15.28 -14.47 -1.01
C VAL A 171 -15.53 -14.78 -2.48
N SER A 172 -16.77 -14.68 -2.98
CA SER A 172 -17.05 -14.86 -4.40
C SER A 172 -16.39 -13.78 -5.25
N ILE A 173 -16.37 -12.52 -4.79
CA ILE A 173 -15.69 -11.43 -5.48
C ILE A 173 -14.19 -11.70 -5.54
N MET A 174 -13.57 -12.09 -4.42
CA MET A 174 -12.13 -12.40 -4.39
C MET A 174 -11.76 -13.56 -5.32
N LYS A 175 -12.54 -14.64 -5.33
CA LYS A 175 -12.31 -15.76 -6.27
C LYS A 175 -12.40 -15.29 -7.72
N ASN A 176 -13.41 -14.49 -8.06
CA ASN A 176 -13.57 -13.93 -9.40
C ASN A 176 -12.42 -12.99 -9.77
N THR A 177 -11.91 -12.21 -8.82
CA THR A 177 -10.73 -11.37 -9.02
C THR A 177 -9.49 -12.22 -9.32
N LEU A 178 -9.23 -13.28 -8.54
CA LEU A 178 -8.10 -14.19 -8.80
C LEU A 178 -8.23 -14.88 -10.16
N ALA A 179 -9.43 -15.33 -10.52
CA ALA A 179 -9.72 -15.91 -11.83
C ALA A 179 -9.44 -14.91 -12.96
N SER A 180 -9.94 -13.68 -12.81
CA SER A 180 -9.75 -12.59 -13.78
C SER A 180 -8.27 -12.22 -13.90
N MET A 181 -7.52 -12.14 -12.81
CA MET A 181 -6.07 -11.92 -12.83
C MET A 181 -5.38 -12.93 -13.74
N TYR A 182 -5.68 -14.21 -13.57
CA TYR A 182 -5.07 -15.25 -14.37
C TYR A 182 -5.39 -15.13 -15.85
N VAL A 183 -6.64 -14.85 -16.21
CA VAL A 183 -7.02 -14.67 -17.60
C VAL A 183 -6.36 -13.42 -18.19
N MET A 184 -6.34 -12.31 -17.44
CA MET A 184 -5.84 -11.01 -17.90
C MET A 184 -4.31 -10.90 -17.90
N SER A 185 -3.61 -11.76 -17.18
CA SER A 185 -2.14 -11.86 -17.23
C SER A 185 -1.64 -12.48 -18.54
N LYS A 186 -2.51 -13.11 -19.34
CA LYS A 186 -2.12 -13.65 -20.64
C LYS A 186 -2.16 -12.55 -21.71
N LEU A 187 -1.02 -12.26 -22.32
CA LEU A 187 -0.88 -11.25 -23.37
C LEU A 187 -1.27 -11.81 -24.76
N GLU A 188 -1.52 -10.93 -25.72
CA GLU A 188 -1.94 -11.29 -27.08
C GLU A 188 -0.88 -12.13 -27.83
N ASP A 189 0.39 -11.89 -27.53
CA ASP A 189 1.53 -12.64 -28.09
C ASP A 189 1.72 -14.02 -27.43
N GLY A 190 0.89 -14.37 -26.45
CA GLY A 190 0.94 -15.62 -25.70
C GLY A 190 1.91 -15.62 -24.52
N SER A 191 2.64 -14.52 -24.28
CA SER A 191 3.47 -14.33 -23.08
C SER A 191 2.62 -13.95 -21.85
N TRP A 192 3.26 -13.90 -20.68
CA TRP A 192 2.60 -13.64 -19.39
C TRP A 192 3.09 -12.35 -18.74
N ASP A 193 2.15 -11.46 -18.41
CA ASP A 193 2.37 -10.21 -17.68
C ASP A 193 2.66 -10.52 -16.20
N ASN A 194 3.93 -10.39 -15.81
CA ASN A 194 4.44 -10.80 -14.51
C ASN A 194 5.26 -9.69 -13.84
N ALA A 195 5.33 -9.71 -12.51
CA ALA A 195 5.96 -8.67 -11.69
C ALA A 195 7.50 -8.70 -11.74
N MET A 196 8.11 -9.64 -12.49
CA MET A 196 9.57 -9.75 -12.54
C MET A 196 10.23 -8.57 -13.29
N ASP A 197 9.46 -7.82 -14.08
CA ASP A 197 9.96 -6.65 -14.81
C ASP A 197 9.77 -5.32 -14.06
N GLU A 198 9.10 -5.30 -12.90
CA GLU A 198 8.78 -4.06 -12.16
C GLU A 198 9.86 -3.62 -11.16
N ASP A 199 10.12 -2.33 -11.02
CA ASP A 199 10.96 -1.84 -9.92
C ASP A 199 10.14 -1.77 -8.61
N GLU A 200 10.36 -2.72 -7.71
CA GLU A 200 9.71 -2.80 -6.39
C GLU A 200 10.26 -1.78 -5.37
N GLY A 201 11.25 -1.00 -5.79
CA GLY A 201 12.03 -0.10 -4.94
C GLY A 201 13.33 -0.75 -4.45
N GLN A 202 14.38 0.07 -4.34
CA GLN A 202 15.65 -0.35 -3.78
C GLN A 202 15.62 -0.30 -2.25
N LEU A 203 16.28 -1.26 -1.60
CA LEU A 203 16.58 -1.16 -0.17
C LEU A 203 17.44 0.10 0.09
N PRO A 204 17.17 0.87 1.16
CA PRO A 204 17.97 2.04 1.49
C PRO A 204 19.45 1.66 1.62
N LYS A 205 20.33 2.34 0.89
CA LYS A 205 21.78 2.14 1.03
C LYS A 205 22.23 2.82 2.32
N GLU A 206 22.89 2.07 3.21
CA GLU A 206 23.30 2.51 4.55
C GLU A 206 24.27 3.72 4.58
N SER A 207 24.81 4.17 3.43
CA SER A 207 25.91 5.15 3.37
C SER A 207 25.51 6.63 3.25
N GLU A 208 24.23 6.97 3.12
CA GLU A 208 23.84 8.29 2.59
C GLU A 208 23.46 9.34 3.67
N ALA A 209 23.11 8.91 4.89
CA ALA A 209 22.87 9.81 6.02
C ALA A 209 24.09 10.71 6.36
N GLU A 210 25.31 10.21 6.18
CA GLU A 210 26.53 11.00 6.32
C GLU A 210 26.64 12.08 5.24
N VAL A 211 26.19 11.81 4.01
CA VAL A 211 26.23 12.76 2.90
C VAL A 211 25.26 13.91 3.17
N LEU A 212 24.02 13.63 3.61
CA LEU A 212 23.05 14.66 4.00
C LEU A 212 23.57 15.53 5.16
N SER A 213 24.29 14.93 6.11
CA SER A 213 24.90 15.66 7.24
C SER A 213 25.98 16.67 6.82
N LYS A 214 26.59 16.50 5.65
CA LYS A 214 27.70 17.34 5.17
C LYS A 214 27.26 18.47 4.21
N GLN A 215 26.07 18.39 3.61
CA GLN A 215 25.58 19.44 2.71
C GLN A 215 25.04 20.67 3.44
N PRO A 216 25.19 21.90 2.91
CA PRO A 216 24.51 23.07 3.46
C PRO A 216 22.99 22.89 3.31
N GLY A 217 22.28 22.89 4.44
CA GLY A 217 20.82 22.76 4.45
C GLY A 217 20.12 24.09 4.14
N PRO A 218 18.88 24.06 3.63
CA PRO A 218 18.08 25.27 3.46
C PRO A 218 17.88 25.97 4.79
N SER A 219 17.76 27.29 4.77
CA SER A 219 17.40 28.06 5.96
C SER A 219 15.89 27.97 6.21
N LEU A 220 15.50 27.92 7.49
CA LEU A 220 14.09 28.03 7.85
C LEU A 220 13.54 29.40 7.41
N PRO A 221 12.32 29.44 6.82
CA PRO A 221 11.60 30.68 6.60
C PRO A 221 11.51 31.53 7.87
N ARG A 222 11.49 32.86 7.72
CA ARG A 222 11.50 33.79 8.87
C ARG A 222 10.34 33.58 9.85
N ASP A 223 9.24 33.01 9.39
CA ASP A 223 8.03 32.79 10.19
C ASP A 223 8.02 31.45 10.94
N LEU A 224 9.06 30.63 10.75
CA LEU A 224 9.25 29.36 11.43
C LEU A 224 10.39 29.41 12.45
N GLU A 225 10.25 28.59 13.48
CA GLU A 225 11.29 28.33 14.46
C GLU A 225 11.42 26.83 14.75
N LEU A 226 12.66 26.44 15.04
CA LEU A 226 12.98 25.12 15.55
C LEU A 226 12.68 25.11 17.06
N ALA A 227 11.54 24.55 17.45
CA ALA A 227 11.19 24.37 18.85
C ALA A 227 11.70 22.99 19.30
N SER A 228 12.97 22.87 19.69
CA SER A 228 13.45 21.59 20.23
C SER A 228 12.86 21.34 21.62
N GLU A 229 12.16 20.22 21.78
CA GLU A 229 11.77 19.62 23.07
C GLU A 229 12.81 18.59 23.54
N PRO A 230 12.79 18.12 24.81
CA PRO A 230 13.63 17.00 25.23
C PRO A 230 13.18 15.69 24.55
N GLY A 231 14.04 15.12 23.68
CA GLY A 231 13.83 13.80 23.07
C GLY A 231 14.55 13.61 21.73
N ASP A 232 14.35 12.45 21.09
CA ASP A 232 14.90 12.07 19.78
C ASP A 232 14.11 12.67 18.58
N ALA A 233 13.31 13.71 18.81
CA ALA A 233 12.43 14.32 17.82
C ALA A 233 12.85 15.77 17.49
N VAL A 234 12.52 16.21 16.27
CA VAL A 234 12.69 17.59 15.83
C VAL A 234 11.32 18.21 15.59
N THR A 235 11.02 19.32 16.27
CA THR A 235 9.75 20.03 16.09
C THR A 235 9.95 21.37 15.41
N ILE A 236 9.16 21.62 14.37
CA ILE A 236 9.11 22.90 13.67
C ILE A 236 7.73 23.52 13.88
N VAL A 237 7.74 24.76 14.34
CA VAL A 237 6.52 25.52 14.64
C VAL A 237 6.57 26.90 14.01
N SER A 238 5.42 27.44 13.63
CA SER A 238 5.32 28.88 13.34
C SER A 238 5.64 29.72 14.59
N LYS A 239 6.29 30.87 14.39
CA LYS A 239 6.62 31.83 15.47
C LYS A 239 5.40 32.49 16.08
N SER A 240 4.35 32.67 15.27
CA SER A 240 3.04 33.06 15.81
C SER A 240 2.60 31.99 16.80
N ARG A 241 2.15 32.41 17.99
CA ARG A 241 1.71 31.51 19.07
C ARG A 241 0.20 31.56 19.23
N PRO A 242 -0.62 31.20 18.22
CA PRO A 242 -2.03 30.98 18.48
C PRO A 242 -2.16 29.78 19.43
N ALA A 243 -3.22 29.80 20.25
CA ALA A 243 -3.53 28.70 21.17
C ALA A 243 -3.72 27.37 20.41
N GLU A 244 -4.23 27.45 19.18
CA GLU A 244 -4.38 26.31 18.29
C GLU A 244 -3.71 26.56 16.93
N ARG A 245 -2.95 25.55 16.47
CA ARG A 245 -2.23 25.60 15.19
C ARG A 245 -3.12 25.04 14.08
N ASN A 246 -3.04 25.63 12.89
CA ASN A 246 -3.84 25.20 11.75
C ASN A 246 -3.45 23.77 11.36
N LEU A 247 -2.17 23.48 11.15
CA LEU A 247 -1.70 22.15 10.77
C LEU A 247 -0.91 21.50 11.92
N ARG A 248 -1.26 20.26 12.26
CA ARG A 248 -0.54 19.42 13.23
C ARG A 248 -0.24 18.06 12.62
N TYR A 249 1.03 17.70 12.46
CA TYR A 249 1.40 16.40 11.89
C TYR A 249 2.64 15.82 12.55
N ILE A 250 2.67 14.49 12.59
CA ILE A 250 3.84 13.68 12.96
C ILE A 250 4.35 13.06 11.65
N ILE A 251 5.62 13.30 11.35
CA ILE A 251 6.32 12.87 10.14
C ILE A 251 7.44 11.91 10.52
N TRP A 252 7.50 10.77 9.83
CA TRP A 252 8.51 9.74 10.05
C TRP A 252 9.58 9.76 8.97
N VAL A 253 10.83 9.58 9.37
CA VAL A 253 12.00 9.63 8.48
C VAL A 253 12.79 8.32 8.57
N PRO A 254 12.29 7.21 7.98
CA PRO A 254 12.87 5.87 8.11
C PRO A 254 14.24 5.68 7.46
N PHE A 255 14.64 6.51 6.49
CA PHE A 255 15.94 6.38 5.83
C PHE A 255 17.11 6.83 6.70
N LEU A 256 16.85 7.54 7.81
CA LEU A 256 17.89 7.96 8.74
C LEU A 256 18.19 6.85 9.76
N PRO A 257 19.48 6.60 10.08
CA PRO A 257 19.84 5.61 11.09
C PRO A 257 19.45 6.10 12.48
N ALA A 258 18.88 5.20 13.30
CA ALA A 258 18.52 5.52 14.68
C ALA A 258 19.77 5.83 15.55
N ALA A 259 19.58 6.71 16.54
CA ALA A 259 20.50 6.90 17.68
C ALA A 259 21.95 7.32 17.36
N THR A 260 22.20 8.16 16.34
CA THR A 260 23.53 8.78 16.11
C THR A 260 23.47 10.31 16.13
N ALA A 261 24.55 10.97 16.56
CA ALA A 261 24.65 12.43 16.54
C ALA A 261 24.56 13.02 15.11
N ALA A 262 25.06 12.25 14.13
CA ALA A 262 24.91 12.56 12.71
C ALA A 262 23.44 12.53 12.28
N ALA A 263 22.67 11.54 12.75
CA ALA A 263 21.24 11.42 12.45
C ALA A 263 20.43 12.58 13.03
N SER A 264 20.70 13.06 14.24
CA SER A 264 20.01 14.24 14.78
C SER A 264 20.26 15.50 13.93
N THR A 265 21.47 15.64 13.38
CA THR A 265 21.81 16.75 12.48
C THR A 265 21.11 16.60 11.13
N ALA A 266 21.10 15.39 10.56
CA ALA A 266 20.40 15.08 9.32
C ALA A 266 18.89 15.29 9.46
N LEU A 267 18.29 14.86 10.58
CA LEU A 267 16.87 15.03 10.88
C LEU A 267 16.48 16.51 10.92
N LYS A 268 17.30 17.37 11.54
CA LYS A 268 17.07 18.83 11.54
C LYS A 268 17.06 19.41 10.13
N LYS A 269 17.94 18.93 9.25
CA LYS A 269 18.00 19.37 7.85
C LYS A 269 16.80 18.89 7.06
N VAL A 270 16.43 17.62 7.19
CA VAL A 270 15.23 17.04 6.58
C VAL A 270 13.98 17.81 7.02
N ALA A 271 13.84 18.01 8.33
CA ALA A 271 12.72 18.76 8.91
C ALA A 271 12.64 20.18 8.35
N THR A 272 13.78 20.88 8.31
CA THR A 272 13.86 22.26 7.79
C THR A 272 13.51 22.32 6.31
N SER A 273 14.06 21.40 5.51
CA SER A 273 13.82 21.32 4.07
C SER A 273 12.33 21.07 3.79
N PHE A 274 11.78 19.99 4.35
CA PHE A 274 10.39 19.61 4.16
C PHE A 274 9.43 20.73 4.60
N SER A 275 9.67 21.34 5.77
CA SER A 275 8.81 22.40 6.29
C SER A 275 8.87 23.67 5.44
N SER A 276 10.06 24.01 4.92
CA SER A 276 10.24 25.15 4.02
C SER A 276 9.46 24.96 2.73
N THR A 277 9.60 23.78 2.09
CA THR A 277 8.88 23.52 0.85
C THR A 277 7.38 23.43 1.08
N LEU A 278 6.95 22.75 2.16
CA LEU A 278 5.53 22.64 2.50
C LEU A 278 4.88 24.03 2.57
N ILE A 279 5.48 24.97 3.31
CA ILE A 279 4.94 26.33 3.47
C ILE A 279 4.89 27.10 2.16
N SER A 280 5.87 26.91 1.27
CA SER A 280 5.87 27.59 -0.03
C SER A 280 4.64 27.27 -0.89
N HIS A 281 3.96 26.15 -0.61
CA HIS A 281 2.75 25.70 -1.28
C HIS A 281 1.46 25.92 -0.49
N LEU A 282 1.56 26.43 0.74
CA LEU A 282 0.42 26.69 1.61
C LEU A 282 -0.13 28.11 1.43
N LEU A 283 -1.40 28.30 1.79
CA LEU A 283 -2.01 29.62 1.84
C LEU A 283 -1.32 30.50 2.90
N PRO A 284 -1.13 31.81 2.62
CA PRO A 284 -0.54 32.73 3.60
C PRO A 284 -1.31 32.73 4.92
N GLY A 285 -0.58 32.75 6.04
CA GLY A 285 -1.17 32.83 7.38
C GLY A 285 -1.49 31.49 8.05
N LEU A 286 -1.34 30.35 7.35
CA LEU A 286 -1.46 29.04 7.99
C LEU A 286 -0.32 28.79 8.97
N THR A 287 -0.68 28.44 10.21
CA THR A 287 0.27 28.10 11.26
C THR A 287 0.48 26.59 11.37
N ILE A 288 1.73 26.17 11.54
CA ILE A 288 2.11 24.77 11.55
C ILE A 288 2.71 24.34 12.89
N HIS A 289 2.60 23.03 13.16
CA HIS A 289 3.31 22.26 14.18
C HIS A 289 3.62 20.89 13.57
N LEU A 290 4.88 20.69 13.22
CA LEU A 290 5.35 19.47 12.57
C LEU A 290 6.39 18.81 13.46
N GLU A 291 6.16 17.55 13.81
CA GLU A 291 7.08 16.73 14.61
C GLU A 291 7.73 15.67 13.74
N PHE A 292 9.05 15.65 13.69
CA PHE A 292 9.83 14.72 12.89
C PHE A 292 10.51 13.68 13.78
N HIS A 293 10.32 12.42 13.45
CA HIS A 293 10.82 11.28 14.21
C HIS A 293 11.59 10.31 13.31
N ILE A 294 12.67 9.74 13.86
CA ILE A 294 13.34 8.56 13.28
C ILE A 294 12.68 7.34 13.93
N PRO A 295 12.10 6.42 13.15
CA PRO A 295 11.48 5.23 13.70
C PRO A 295 12.56 4.24 14.18
N SER A 296 12.22 3.38 15.13
CA SER A 296 13.15 2.32 15.57
C SER A 296 13.43 1.25 14.50
N SER A 297 12.62 1.19 13.44
CA SER A 297 12.77 0.30 12.29
C SER A 297 12.16 1.00 11.06
N PRO A 298 12.74 0.85 9.86
CA PRO A 298 12.23 1.48 8.65
C PRO A 298 10.93 0.86 8.11
N THR A 299 10.45 -0.23 8.72
CA THR A 299 9.22 -0.91 8.28
C THR A 299 7.97 -0.08 8.59
N LEU A 300 6.97 -0.15 7.69
CA LEU A 300 5.69 0.52 7.91
C LEU A 300 4.96 -0.01 9.17
N SER A 301 5.06 -1.31 9.46
CA SER A 301 4.49 -1.89 10.68
C SER A 301 5.03 -1.21 11.95
N ALA A 302 6.37 -1.07 12.06
CA ALA A 302 7.00 -0.44 13.20
C ALA A 302 6.64 1.06 13.30
N ILE A 303 6.64 1.77 12.18
CA ILE A 303 6.24 3.18 12.10
C ILE A 303 4.81 3.37 12.62
N ILE A 304 3.85 2.57 12.13
CA ILE A 304 2.44 2.68 12.52
C ILE A 304 2.25 2.34 14.00
N THR A 305 2.94 1.31 14.50
CA THR A 305 2.91 0.94 15.91
C THR A 305 3.42 2.07 16.80
N GLN A 306 4.56 2.68 16.45
CA GLN A 306 5.14 3.80 17.18
C GLN A 306 4.26 5.04 17.11
N HIS A 307 3.70 5.35 15.95
CA HIS A 307 2.79 6.47 15.76
C HIS A 307 1.55 6.36 16.65
N ARG A 308 0.91 5.18 16.69
CA ARG A 308 -0.25 4.96 17.55
C ARG A 308 0.12 5.04 19.04
N SER A 309 1.25 4.46 19.43
CA SER A 309 1.76 4.56 20.81
C SER A 309 2.00 6.01 21.23
N LEU A 310 2.61 6.80 20.33
CA LEU A 310 2.88 8.22 20.56
C LEU A 310 1.59 9.02 20.75
N LEU A 311 0.59 8.83 19.87
CA LEU A 311 -0.71 9.49 19.99
C LEU A 311 -1.47 9.06 21.26
N ALA A 312 -1.44 7.77 21.59
CA ALA A 312 -2.07 7.25 22.81
C ALA A 312 -1.44 7.85 24.08
N SER A 313 -0.15 8.16 24.06
CA SER A 313 0.55 8.80 25.19
C SER A 313 0.20 10.28 25.37
N ARG A 314 -0.48 10.91 24.39
CA ARG A 314 -0.74 12.36 24.33
C ARG A 314 -2.24 12.67 24.18
N PRO A 315 -3.05 12.48 25.24
CA PRO A 315 -4.46 12.80 25.19
C PRO A 315 -4.68 14.27 24.81
N GLY A 316 -5.49 14.52 23.78
CA GLY A 316 -5.76 15.85 23.24
C GLY A 316 -4.84 16.30 22.10
N PHE A 317 -3.78 15.55 21.77
CA PHE A 317 -3.03 15.75 20.55
C PHE A 317 -3.67 14.96 19.40
N ALA A 318 -4.18 15.68 18.41
CA ALA A 318 -4.72 15.09 17.18
C ALA A 318 -3.93 15.62 15.97
N VAL A 319 -3.65 14.72 15.03
CA VAL A 319 -3.06 15.08 13.72
C VAL A 319 -4.15 15.58 12.78
N GLY A 320 -3.82 16.50 11.88
CA GLY A 320 -4.75 17.04 10.90
C GLY A 320 -4.69 18.56 10.72
N ALA A 321 -5.49 19.04 9.78
CA ALA A 321 -5.77 20.44 9.51
C ALA A 321 -7.00 20.92 10.29
N LEU A 322 -6.92 22.11 10.87
CA LEU A 322 -8.03 22.76 11.57
C LEU A 322 -8.95 23.43 10.55
N HIS A 323 -10.21 23.02 10.53
CA HIS A 323 -11.26 23.63 9.71
C HIS A 323 -12.40 24.15 10.57
N THR A 324 -12.88 25.34 10.25
CA THR A 324 -14.14 25.84 10.80
C THR A 324 -15.29 25.27 9.98
N LEU A 325 -16.22 24.59 10.65
CA LEU A 325 -17.39 24.03 10.01
C LEU A 325 -18.30 25.14 9.45
N PRO A 326 -19.16 24.85 8.45
CA PRO A 326 -20.01 25.86 7.80
C PRO A 326 -20.92 26.65 8.74
N ASN A 327 -21.24 26.08 9.90
CA ASN A 327 -22.03 26.73 10.95
C ASN A 327 -21.24 27.80 11.73
N GLY A 328 -19.91 27.91 11.55
CA GLY A 328 -19.06 28.94 12.13
C GLY A 328 -18.79 28.82 13.64
N VAL A 329 -19.41 27.85 14.32
CA VAL A 329 -19.41 27.76 15.79
C VAL A 329 -18.27 26.87 16.31
N GLN A 330 -17.82 25.89 15.55
CA GLN A 330 -16.81 24.93 15.99
C GLN A 330 -15.72 24.73 14.94
N SER A 331 -14.47 24.87 15.39
CA SER A 331 -13.31 24.42 14.63
C SER A 331 -12.99 22.99 15.04
N GLU A 332 -12.83 22.11 14.06
CA GLU A 332 -12.50 20.71 14.25
C GLU A 332 -11.29 20.34 13.40
N ARG A 333 -10.53 19.35 13.86
CA ARG A 333 -9.31 18.91 13.19
C ARG A 333 -9.60 17.67 12.34
N PHE A 334 -9.27 17.77 11.06
CA PHE A 334 -9.48 16.70 10.10
C PHE A 334 -8.15 16.22 9.55
N SER A 335 -7.94 14.91 9.55
CA SER A 335 -6.86 14.27 8.80
C SER A 335 -7.42 13.76 7.45
N PRO A 336 -6.56 13.65 6.42
CA PRO A 336 -6.94 13.00 5.18
C PRO A 336 -7.41 11.56 5.45
N SER A 337 -8.57 11.21 4.91
CA SER A 337 -9.26 9.96 5.24
C SER A 337 -9.67 9.14 4.02
N THR A 338 -9.62 9.72 2.82
CA THR A 338 -9.92 9.03 1.57
C THR A 338 -9.13 9.64 0.41
N ARG A 339 -8.83 8.87 -0.64
CA ARG A 339 -8.10 9.41 -1.82
C ARG A 339 -8.81 10.63 -2.44
N ASN A 340 -10.14 10.62 -2.48
CA ASN A 340 -10.96 11.71 -2.99
C ASN A 340 -11.69 12.38 -1.83
N GLU A 341 -11.17 13.52 -1.34
CA GLU A 341 -11.78 14.30 -0.25
C GLU A 341 -13.03 15.09 -0.74
N ASP A 342 -13.97 14.40 -1.39
CA ASP A 342 -15.23 14.98 -1.89
C ASP A 342 -16.21 15.18 -0.72
N GLN A 343 -16.60 16.44 -0.51
CA GLN A 343 -17.53 16.88 0.53
C GLN A 343 -18.94 16.28 0.43
N THR A 344 -19.32 15.65 -0.68
CA THR A 344 -20.69 15.18 -0.91
C THR A 344 -21.02 13.87 -0.19
N PHE A 345 -20.00 13.13 0.27
CA PHE A 345 -20.17 11.87 0.98
C PHE A 345 -19.18 11.81 2.15
N PHE A 346 -19.51 12.47 3.25
CA PHE A 346 -19.07 11.97 4.55
C PHE A 346 -20.10 10.91 4.99
N PRO A 347 -19.97 9.62 4.62
CA PRO A 347 -20.63 8.61 5.45
C PRO A 347 -20.05 8.76 6.86
N PRO A 348 -20.82 8.46 7.92
CA PRO A 348 -20.41 8.67 9.32
C PRO A 348 -19.36 7.64 9.79
N ARG A 349 -18.45 7.19 8.92
CA ARG A 349 -17.48 6.15 9.22
C ARG A 349 -16.09 6.72 8.98
N GLU A 350 -15.43 7.13 10.06
CA GLU A 350 -13.98 7.17 10.17
C GLU A 350 -13.43 5.82 9.67
N ARG A 351 -13.03 5.74 8.40
CA ARG A 351 -12.58 4.47 7.82
C ARG A 351 -11.23 4.05 8.36
N TYR A 352 -10.40 5.03 8.75
CA TYR A 352 -9.05 4.83 9.24
C TYR A 352 -8.85 5.52 10.59
N GLU A 353 -8.38 4.75 11.57
CA GLU A 353 -8.02 5.28 12.88
C GLU A 353 -6.67 5.99 12.91
N THR A 354 -5.86 5.82 11.86
CA THR A 354 -4.48 6.27 11.85
C THR A 354 -4.16 6.89 10.50
N PHE A 355 -3.63 8.12 10.54
CA PHE A 355 -3.04 8.82 9.41
C PHE A 355 -1.58 9.17 9.76
N ALA A 356 -0.63 8.66 8.97
CA ALA A 356 0.79 8.92 9.15
C ALA A 356 1.43 9.43 7.85
N VAL A 357 2.42 10.32 7.99
CA VAL A 357 3.25 10.83 6.90
C VAL A 357 4.64 10.21 7.03
N VAL A 358 5.15 9.63 5.96
CA VAL A 358 6.46 8.96 5.94
C VAL A 358 7.28 9.51 4.79
N LEU A 359 8.47 10.04 5.09
CA LEU A 359 9.47 10.43 4.10
C LEU A 359 10.34 9.22 3.82
N ASP A 360 9.98 8.41 2.82
CA ASP A 360 10.63 7.12 2.56
C ASP A 360 11.94 7.26 1.77
N LYS A 361 12.20 8.43 1.17
CA LYS A 361 13.38 8.71 0.37
C LYS A 361 14.13 9.96 0.82
N GLU A 362 15.44 9.94 0.65
CA GLU A 362 16.32 11.04 1.06
C GLU A 362 16.10 12.32 0.24
N ARG A 363 15.90 12.15 -1.07
CA ARG A 363 15.63 13.22 -2.03
C ARG A 363 14.14 13.40 -2.27
N PHE A 364 13.35 13.45 -1.20
CA PHE A 364 11.89 13.56 -1.27
C PHE A 364 11.38 14.82 -2.01
N TRP A 365 12.26 15.80 -2.28
CA TRP A 365 11.96 17.01 -3.06
C TRP A 365 12.23 16.86 -4.58
N GLU A 366 13.12 15.94 -4.98
CA GLU A 366 13.42 15.63 -6.39
C GLU A 366 12.63 14.41 -6.88
N GLU A 367 12.33 13.48 -5.97
CA GLU A 367 11.59 12.26 -6.24
C GLU A 367 10.27 12.24 -5.48
N GLN A 368 9.33 11.39 -5.93
CA GLN A 368 8.10 11.08 -5.20
C GLN A 368 8.41 10.31 -3.89
N GLY A 369 8.93 11.00 -2.88
CA GLY A 369 9.47 10.41 -1.65
C GLY A 369 8.60 10.58 -0.40
N VAL A 370 7.31 10.85 -0.57
CA VAL A 370 6.37 11.05 0.53
C VAL A 370 5.23 10.04 0.42
N LEU A 371 5.14 9.17 1.43
CA LEU A 371 4.05 8.23 1.61
C LEU A 371 3.03 8.78 2.61
N LEU A 372 1.77 8.62 2.25
CA LEU A 372 0.60 8.95 3.04
C LEU A 372 -0.09 7.64 3.42
N VAL A 373 -0.04 7.30 4.70
CA VAL A 373 -0.50 6.01 5.21
C VAL A 373 -1.79 6.20 5.99
N MET A 374 -2.86 5.58 5.52
CA MET A 374 -4.17 5.54 6.15
C MET A 374 -4.49 4.10 6.54
N CYS A 375 -4.67 3.80 7.82
CA CYS A 375 -4.89 2.42 8.25
C CYS A 375 -5.63 2.27 9.59
N ASN A 376 -6.09 1.04 9.84
CA ASN A 376 -6.66 0.60 11.12
C ASN A 376 -5.66 -0.21 11.96
N GLY A 377 -4.37 0.14 11.90
CA GLY A 377 -3.33 -0.46 12.76
C GLY A 377 -2.77 -1.81 12.30
N GLY A 378 -2.88 -2.13 11.01
CA GLY A 378 -2.26 -3.32 10.42
C GLY A 378 -2.93 -4.67 10.73
N ARG A 379 -3.83 -4.72 11.73
CA ARG A 379 -4.60 -5.91 12.09
C ARG A 379 -6.08 -5.70 11.82
N PHE A 380 -6.74 -6.72 11.27
CA PHE A 380 -8.19 -6.67 11.09
C PHE A 380 -8.87 -6.73 12.45
N LYS A 381 -9.75 -5.75 12.74
CA LYS A 381 -10.63 -5.84 13.91
C LYS A 381 -11.52 -7.08 13.80
N GLU A 382 -11.42 -7.98 14.75
CA GLU A 382 -12.39 -9.06 14.91
C GLU A 382 -13.75 -8.43 15.17
N ILE A 383 -14.76 -8.88 14.44
CA ILE A 383 -16.11 -8.40 14.66
C ILE A 383 -16.74 -9.36 15.66
N SER A 384 -16.93 -8.90 16.89
CA SER A 384 -17.74 -9.62 17.86
C SER A 384 -19.18 -9.67 17.36
N HIS A 385 -19.64 -10.88 17.01
CA HIS A 385 -21.05 -11.14 16.82
C HIS A 385 -21.69 -11.23 18.20
N GLY A 386 -22.18 -10.11 18.73
CA GLY A 386 -23.09 -10.16 19.88
C GLY A 386 -24.33 -10.97 19.50
N GLU A 387 -24.82 -11.82 20.41
CA GLU A 387 -25.92 -12.77 20.18
C GLU A 387 -27.25 -12.11 19.74
N ASN A 388 -27.36 -10.77 19.83
CA ASN A 388 -28.50 -9.98 19.36
C ASN A 388 -28.12 -8.82 18.42
N ALA A 389 -26.92 -8.84 17.83
CA ALA A 389 -26.57 -7.87 16.81
C ALA A 389 -27.37 -8.20 15.55
N VAL A 390 -28.41 -7.41 15.26
CA VAL A 390 -28.97 -7.29 13.91
C VAL A 390 -27.79 -7.30 12.97
N VAL A 391 -27.74 -8.29 12.07
CA VAL A 391 -26.71 -8.38 11.04
C VAL A 391 -26.84 -7.09 10.24
N ASP A 392 -26.05 -6.08 10.61
CA ASP A 392 -26.02 -4.84 9.86
C ASP A 392 -25.42 -5.23 8.51
N GLU A 393 -26.29 -5.40 7.51
CA GLU A 393 -25.97 -5.65 6.10
C GLU A 393 -24.97 -4.60 5.56
N ARG A 394 -24.64 -3.57 6.35
CA ARG A 394 -23.59 -2.57 6.12
C ARG A 394 -22.17 -3.03 6.48
N LYS A 395 -21.89 -4.30 6.79
CA LYS A 395 -20.52 -4.87 6.92
C LYS A 395 -19.96 -5.31 5.55
N TRP A 396 -19.87 -4.38 4.61
CA TRP A 396 -19.30 -4.58 3.27
C TRP A 396 -17.78 -4.78 3.34
N ASP A 397 -17.22 -5.28 2.23
CA ASP A 397 -15.78 -5.20 1.97
C ASP A 397 -15.31 -3.75 2.14
N PHE A 398 -14.16 -3.53 2.79
CA PHE A 398 -13.63 -2.19 3.00
C PHE A 398 -12.10 -2.18 2.99
N ASP A 399 -11.53 -1.04 2.59
CA ASP A 399 -10.10 -0.81 2.62
C ASP A 399 -9.65 -0.64 4.09
N ALA A 400 -8.92 -1.63 4.62
CA ALA A 400 -8.39 -1.65 5.98
C ALA A 400 -7.05 -0.90 6.11
N ALA A 401 -6.30 -0.82 5.01
CA ALA A 401 -5.15 0.05 4.87
C ALA A 401 -5.04 0.57 3.43
N LEU A 402 -4.56 1.79 3.29
CA LEU A 402 -4.30 2.47 2.04
C LEU A 402 -2.99 3.26 2.19
N VAL A 403 -2.03 2.97 1.31
CA VAL A 403 -0.76 3.68 1.22
C VAL A 403 -0.70 4.35 -0.14
N LEU A 404 -0.53 5.67 -0.12
CA LEU A 404 -0.45 6.49 -1.32
C LEU A 404 0.91 7.18 -1.38
N ARG A 405 1.52 7.23 -2.56
CA ARG A 405 2.72 8.01 -2.83
C ARG A 405 2.31 9.34 -3.45
N SER A 406 2.72 10.44 -2.83
CA SER A 406 2.42 11.77 -3.37
C SER A 406 3.17 12.02 -4.68
N ALA A 407 2.52 12.67 -5.64
CA ALA A 407 3.13 13.07 -6.92
C ALA A 407 4.15 14.22 -6.78
N GLY A 408 4.25 14.83 -5.59
CA GLY A 408 5.25 15.85 -5.28
C GLY A 408 4.88 16.69 -4.06
N GLU A 409 5.76 17.61 -3.67
CA GLU A 409 5.60 18.42 -2.45
C GLU A 409 4.38 19.36 -2.50
N ARG A 410 4.00 19.84 -3.68
CA ARG A 410 2.76 20.62 -3.88
C ARG A 410 1.51 19.82 -3.50
N GLU A 411 1.44 18.56 -3.93
CA GLU A 411 0.32 17.68 -3.64
C GLU A 411 0.32 17.23 -2.18
N VAL A 412 1.50 17.05 -1.58
CA VAL A 412 1.63 16.87 -0.12
C VAL A 412 1.03 18.06 0.61
N ALA A 413 1.39 19.29 0.26
CA ALA A 413 0.86 20.49 0.89
C ALA A 413 -0.66 20.61 0.73
N ARG A 414 -1.16 20.35 -0.48
CA ARG A 414 -2.58 20.35 -0.80
C ARG A 414 -3.36 19.34 0.06
N ARG A 415 -2.81 18.13 0.22
CA ARG A 415 -3.38 17.05 1.01
C ARG A 415 -3.34 17.35 2.50
N LEU A 416 -2.20 17.74 3.04
CA LEU A 416 -2.02 18.04 4.47
C LEU A 416 -2.80 19.28 4.91
N ALA A 417 -3.01 20.26 4.05
CA ALA A 417 -3.87 21.40 4.37
C ALA A 417 -5.35 21.17 4.00
N MET A 418 -5.69 19.97 3.52
CA MET A 418 -7.04 19.60 3.08
C MET A 418 -7.65 20.69 2.18
N LEU A 419 -6.86 21.21 1.24
CA LEU A 419 -7.23 22.40 0.44
C LEU A 419 -8.48 22.15 -0.42
N VAL A 420 -8.78 20.89 -0.74
CA VAL A 420 -10.03 20.50 -1.40
C VAL A 420 -11.25 20.98 -0.60
N LEU A 421 -11.18 20.98 0.73
CA LEU A 421 -12.26 21.45 1.58
C LEU A 421 -12.45 22.96 1.54
N SER A 422 -11.35 23.73 1.53
CA SER A 422 -11.40 25.20 1.45
C SER A 422 -11.85 25.67 0.05
N GLU A 423 -11.43 24.97 -1.00
CA GLU A 423 -11.84 25.23 -2.39
C GLU A 423 -13.31 24.93 -2.65
N SER A 424 -13.82 23.84 -2.07
CA SER A 424 -15.24 23.47 -2.19
C SER A 424 -16.16 24.48 -1.46
N GLN A 425 -15.71 25.00 -0.32
CA GLN A 425 -16.43 26.06 0.41
C GLN A 425 -16.46 27.39 -0.37
N THR A 426 -15.38 27.75 -1.06
CA THR A 426 -15.34 28.96 -1.89
C THR A 426 -16.23 28.85 -3.12
N ARG A 427 -16.29 27.68 -3.76
CA ARG A 427 -17.20 27.42 -4.89
C ARG A 427 -18.69 27.54 -4.51
N LYS A 428 -19.09 26.99 -3.36
CA LYS A 428 -20.48 27.12 -2.86
C LYS A 428 -20.88 28.57 -2.60
N LYS A 429 -20.01 29.35 -1.94
CA LYS A 429 -20.25 30.78 -1.70
C LYS A 429 -20.35 31.61 -2.97
N GLY A 430 -19.59 31.26 -4.01
CA GLY A 430 -19.67 31.90 -5.33
C GLY A 430 -20.99 31.61 -6.05
N MET A 431 -21.54 30.40 -5.91
CA MET A 431 -22.85 30.02 -6.47
C MET A 431 -24.04 30.63 -5.73
N GLU A 432 -23.95 30.82 -4.41
CA GLU A 432 -25.02 31.46 -3.62
C GLU A 432 -25.07 33.00 -3.77
N ALA A 433 -24.00 33.60 -4.31
CA ALA A 433 -23.89 35.04 -4.54
C ALA A 433 -24.28 35.47 -5.98
N MET A 434 -24.56 34.51 -6.86
CA MET A 434 -25.18 34.71 -8.19
C MET A 434 -26.68 34.42 -8.11
#